data_AF-A0A5B8UK83-F1
#
_entry.id   AF-A0A5B8UK83-F1
#
_cell.length_a   1.000
_cell.length_b   1.000
_cell.length_c   1.000
_cell.angle_alpha   90.00
_cell.angle_beta   90.00
_cell.angle_gamma   90.00
#
_symmetry.space_group_name_H-M   'P 1'
#
loop_
_entity.id
_entity.type
_entity.pdbx_description
1 polymer ?
#
loop_
_entity_poly.entity_id
_entity_poly.type
_entity_poly.pdbx_seq_one_letter_code
_entity_poly.pdbx_strand_id
1 'polypeptide(L)'
;MKGLTSLLLLSFVLLSSTVGAQSPKPDTVKVGVYVTSIHNIDFKQKEYAISLWLWLKYRKKEFNFLQNLEIPQAKTVDRSFAVVDSSKPEIYVQMKLQCVMKDNWKISNFPFDRQTLRFSIENSQFDSKALVFVPDTVGAHYDARFALNGWHIDSCLLSTGNRVYETGFGDETLAKPHSEYSAFRLRMSITRDAGGLFWKMFLGMYIAFLIAYVCFYIHSDGMDSRFGLSVGSLFAVIGNKYIIDSSLPESTSFTLVDTLHGLTLFAIFLIITATAYSLLLVKRNELRKARRFDMITAQVVLVVYLAANGYFIWQASRG
;
A
#
# COMPACT_ATOMS: atom_id res chain seq x y z
N MET A 1 68.02 59.35 -44.35
CA MET A 1 68.12 57.87 -44.42
C MET A 1 68.00 57.36 -42.99
N LYS A 2 66.84 56.78 -42.61
CA LYS A 2 66.65 55.35 -42.27
C LYS A 2 67.61 54.90 -41.15
N GLY A 3 67.22 54.47 -39.95
CA GLY A 3 65.97 53.92 -39.39
C GLY A 3 66.36 52.87 -38.32
N LEU A 4 65.39 52.41 -37.52
CA LEU A 4 65.42 51.35 -36.49
C LEU A 4 66.02 51.76 -35.12
N THR A 5 65.28 52.18 -34.08
CA THR A 5 64.17 51.56 -33.31
C THR A 5 64.39 50.08 -32.96
N SER A 6 64.81 49.81 -31.72
CA SER A 6 64.69 48.49 -31.08
C SER A 6 63.79 48.63 -29.84
N LEU A 7 62.68 47.88 -29.89
CA LEU A 7 61.50 47.97 -29.06
C LEU A 7 61.69 47.09 -27.80
N LEU A 8 61.48 47.66 -26.61
CA LEU A 8 61.25 46.88 -25.39
C LEU A 8 59.91 46.12 -25.54
N LEU A 9 59.94 44.79 -25.47
CA LEU A 9 58.73 43.98 -25.21
C LEU A 9 58.77 43.49 -23.77
N LEU A 10 58.00 44.16 -22.92
CA LEU A 10 57.66 43.71 -21.57
C LEU A 10 56.43 42.80 -21.69
N SER A 11 56.65 41.48 -21.71
CA SER A 11 55.57 40.48 -21.72
C SER A 11 54.95 40.36 -20.34
N PHE A 12 53.85 41.06 -20.12
CA PHE A 12 53.02 40.95 -18.92
C PHE A 12 52.11 39.72 -19.07
N VAL A 13 52.51 38.60 -18.45
CA VAL A 13 51.67 37.39 -18.38
C VAL A 13 50.58 37.64 -17.34
N LEU A 14 49.38 37.97 -17.82
CA LEU A 14 48.15 37.98 -17.02
C LEU A 14 47.79 36.51 -16.71
N LEU A 15 48.19 36.02 -15.54
CA LEU A 15 47.55 34.86 -14.92
C LEU A 15 46.13 35.24 -14.52
N SER A 16 45.18 35.06 -15.43
CA SER A 16 43.76 35.07 -15.11
C SER A 16 43.46 33.83 -14.26
N SER A 17 43.51 33.97 -12.95
CA SER A 17 42.94 32.99 -12.02
C SER A 17 41.43 32.94 -12.26
N THR A 18 40.98 31.93 -13.00
CA THR A 18 39.56 31.57 -13.06
C THR A 18 39.15 31.11 -11.68
N VAL A 19 38.61 32.02 -10.88
CA VAL A 19 37.91 31.69 -9.64
C VAL A 19 36.69 30.89 -10.05
N GLY A 20 36.77 29.56 -9.96
CA GLY A 20 35.62 28.70 -10.10
C GLY A 20 34.64 29.06 -8.99
N ALA A 21 33.54 29.72 -9.32
CA ALA A 21 32.45 29.94 -8.39
C ALA A 21 31.95 28.56 -7.93
N GLN A 22 32.31 28.16 -6.71
CA GLN A 22 31.78 26.96 -6.10
C GLN A 22 30.27 27.13 -6.02
N SER A 23 29.50 26.23 -6.65
CA SER A 23 28.04 26.28 -6.53
C SER A 23 27.69 26.31 -5.05
N PRO A 24 26.82 27.23 -4.61
CA PRO A 24 26.52 27.39 -3.19
C PRO A 24 26.02 26.05 -2.64
N LYS A 25 26.63 25.60 -1.54
CA LYS A 25 26.25 24.35 -0.90
C LYS A 25 24.82 24.51 -0.34
N PRO A 26 23.92 23.53 -0.54
CA PRO A 26 22.58 23.60 0.01
C PRO A 26 22.62 23.68 1.53
N ASP A 27 21.71 24.46 2.10
CA ASP A 27 21.51 24.50 3.55
C ASP A 27 20.78 23.26 4.04
N THR A 28 21.03 22.90 5.29
CA THR A 28 20.46 21.71 5.90
C THR A 28 19.28 22.05 6.80
N VAL A 29 18.19 21.30 6.67
CA VAL A 29 17.04 21.33 7.57
C VAL A 29 16.94 19.99 8.28
N LYS A 30 17.13 19.99 9.60
CA LYS A 30 16.91 18.78 10.40
C LYS A 30 15.42 18.60 10.63
N VAL A 31 14.90 17.40 10.39
CA VAL A 31 13.48 17.09 10.47
C VAL A 31 13.27 15.88 11.35
N GLY A 32 12.40 16.00 12.35
CA GLY A 32 11.93 14.85 13.11
C GLY A 32 10.41 14.79 13.15
N VAL A 33 9.92 13.57 13.35
CA VAL A 33 8.49 13.27 13.43
C VAL A 33 8.21 12.36 14.62
N TYR A 34 7.02 12.52 15.18
CA TYR A 34 6.48 11.62 16.19
C TYR A 34 5.03 11.28 15.87
N VAL A 35 4.79 10.07 15.38
CA VAL A 35 3.46 9.59 15.01
C VAL A 35 2.65 9.29 16.28
N THR A 36 1.51 9.94 16.40
CA THR A 36 0.61 9.82 17.57
C THR A 36 -0.60 8.96 17.31
N SER A 37 -1.04 8.84 16.05
CA SER A 37 -2.16 7.99 15.66
C SER A 37 -2.13 7.70 14.17
N ILE A 38 -2.55 6.48 13.82
CA ILE A 38 -2.96 6.08 12.48
C ILE A 38 -4.35 5.46 12.63
N HIS A 39 -5.28 5.82 11.76
CA HIS A 39 -6.66 5.32 11.79
C HIS A 39 -7.29 5.43 10.40
N ASN A 40 -8.53 4.95 10.27
CA ASN A 40 -9.33 5.01 9.04
C ASN A 40 -8.55 4.52 7.80
N ILE A 41 -7.88 3.38 7.92
CA ILE A 41 -7.22 2.72 6.79
C ILE A 41 -8.34 2.18 5.89
N ASP A 42 -8.64 2.90 4.81
CA ASP A 42 -9.72 2.59 3.88
C ASP A 42 -9.12 2.02 2.58
N PHE A 43 -9.36 0.72 2.42
CA PHE A 43 -8.90 -0.04 1.27
C PHE A 43 -9.62 0.39 -0.01
N LYS A 44 -10.92 0.69 0.07
CA LYS A 44 -11.75 1.07 -1.08
C LYS A 44 -11.41 2.47 -1.57
N GLN A 45 -11.30 3.43 -0.66
CA GLN A 45 -10.98 4.83 -0.95
C GLN A 45 -9.49 5.08 -1.19
N LYS A 46 -8.64 4.07 -0.99
CA LYS A 46 -7.19 4.17 -1.21
C LYS A 46 -6.56 5.27 -0.34
N GLU A 47 -6.98 5.33 0.93
CA GLU A 47 -6.54 6.38 1.85
C GLU A 47 -6.37 5.90 3.30
N TYR A 48 -5.58 6.63 4.07
CA TYR A 48 -5.46 6.44 5.51
C TYR A 48 -5.29 7.79 6.22
N ALA A 49 -5.69 7.85 7.49
CA ALA A 49 -5.50 9.04 8.32
C ALA A 49 -4.28 8.88 9.23
N ILE A 50 -3.46 9.92 9.33
CA ILE A 50 -2.29 9.98 10.21
C ILE A 50 -2.26 11.28 10.98
N SER A 51 -1.94 11.21 12.28
CA SER A 51 -1.67 12.36 13.14
C SER A 51 -0.27 12.26 13.71
N LEU A 52 0.53 13.31 13.52
CA LEU A 52 1.91 13.35 13.97
C LEU A 52 2.34 14.74 14.43
N TRP A 53 3.33 14.79 15.32
CA TRP A 53 4.12 15.98 15.53
C TRP A 53 5.25 16.03 14.51
N LEU A 54 5.45 17.19 13.92
CA LEU A 54 6.56 17.50 13.03
C LEU A 54 7.39 18.61 13.68
N TRP A 55 8.70 18.45 13.70
CA TRP A 55 9.61 19.53 14.06
C TRP A 55 10.73 19.69 13.05
N LEU A 56 11.12 20.93 12.84
CA LEU A 56 12.18 21.34 11.92
C LEU A 56 13.17 22.27 12.62
N LYS A 57 14.45 22.12 12.30
CA LYS A 57 15.54 23.01 12.75
C LYS A 57 16.34 23.49 11.55
N TYR A 58 16.45 24.80 11.37
CA TYR A 58 17.11 25.41 10.21
C TYR A 58 17.57 26.85 10.49
N ARG A 59 18.50 27.39 9.69
CA ARG A 59 19.08 28.73 9.94
C ARG A 59 18.43 29.85 9.12
N LYS A 60 18.01 29.54 7.89
CA LYS A 60 17.49 30.51 6.93
C LYS A 60 16.02 30.81 7.14
N LYS A 61 15.70 32.05 7.55
CA LYS A 61 14.31 32.52 7.77
C LYS A 61 13.43 32.40 6.53
N GLU A 62 14.02 32.57 5.34
CA GLU A 62 13.35 32.49 4.04
C GLU A 62 12.67 31.14 3.77
N PHE A 63 13.13 30.04 4.39
CA PHE A 63 12.53 28.72 4.18
C PHE A 63 11.08 28.63 4.67
N ASN A 64 10.73 29.38 5.72
CA ASN A 64 9.38 29.55 6.26
C ASN A 64 8.43 28.33 6.08
N PHE A 65 8.67 27.24 6.82
CA PHE A 65 7.87 26.01 6.73
C PHE A 65 6.43 26.15 7.24
N LEU A 66 6.00 27.31 7.75
CA LEU A 66 4.58 27.57 7.96
C LEU A 66 3.86 27.92 6.67
N GLN A 67 4.56 28.46 5.68
CA GLN A 67 3.96 28.82 4.38
C GLN A 67 4.36 27.84 3.29
N ASN A 68 5.59 27.32 3.34
CA ASN A 68 6.20 26.57 2.25
C ASN A 68 6.31 25.06 2.53
N LEU A 69 5.60 24.54 3.53
CA LEU A 69 5.55 23.10 3.79
C LEU A 69 4.54 22.43 2.88
N GLU A 70 5.00 21.50 2.06
CA GLU A 70 4.16 20.65 1.24
C GLU A 70 4.16 19.22 1.80
N ILE A 71 2.98 18.58 1.79
CA ILE A 71 2.79 17.18 2.14
C ILE A 71 2.24 16.46 0.91
N PRO A 72 3.10 15.92 0.05
CA PRO A 72 2.64 15.27 -1.16
C PRO A 72 1.71 14.09 -0.89
N GLN A 73 0.79 13.84 -1.81
CA GLN A 73 -0.25 12.79 -1.71
C GLN A 73 -1.28 13.00 -0.58
N ALA A 74 -1.20 14.08 0.18
CA ALA A 74 -2.24 14.43 1.13
C ALA A 74 -3.51 14.90 0.39
N LYS A 75 -4.66 14.32 0.75
CA LYS A 75 -5.99 14.78 0.36
C LYS A 75 -6.42 15.97 1.22
N THR A 76 -6.10 15.92 2.51
CA THR A 76 -6.32 17.01 3.47
C THR A 76 -5.11 17.14 4.38
N VAL A 77 -4.84 18.37 4.82
CA VAL A 77 -3.79 18.69 5.79
C VAL A 77 -4.34 19.72 6.75
N ASP A 78 -4.57 19.30 7.99
CA ASP A 78 -4.93 20.19 9.09
C ASP A 78 -3.70 20.41 9.97
N ARG A 79 -3.37 21.68 10.19
CA ARG A 79 -2.22 22.09 11.00
C ARG A 79 -2.71 22.77 12.27
N SER A 80 -2.18 22.34 13.41
CA SER A 80 -2.48 22.91 14.72
C SER A 80 -1.22 23.00 15.58
N PHE A 81 -1.30 23.74 16.69
CA PHE A 81 -0.22 23.84 17.70
C PHE A 81 1.15 24.22 17.11
N ALA A 82 1.18 25.15 16.16
CA ALA A 82 2.41 25.62 15.54
C ALA A 82 3.17 26.58 16.47
N VAL A 83 4.42 26.27 16.77
CA VAL A 83 5.34 27.08 17.58
C VAL A 83 6.59 27.35 16.77
N VAL A 84 7.05 28.61 16.78
CA VAL A 84 8.30 29.03 16.15
C VAL A 84 9.16 29.69 17.22
N ASP A 85 10.33 29.11 17.49
CA ASP A 85 11.37 29.71 18.31
C ASP A 85 12.52 30.17 17.40
N SER A 86 12.76 31.48 17.38
CA SER A 86 13.86 32.11 16.64
C SER A 86 14.81 32.90 17.56
N SER A 87 14.78 32.61 18.86
CA SER A 87 15.67 33.22 19.86
C SER A 87 17.14 32.81 19.69
N LYS A 88 17.38 31.66 19.04
CA LYS A 88 18.71 31.12 18.73
C LYS A 88 19.05 31.34 17.25
N PRO A 89 20.34 31.22 16.87
CA PRO A 89 20.75 31.28 15.45
C PRO A 89 20.11 30.21 14.57
N GLU A 90 19.67 29.10 15.17
CA GLU A 90 18.87 28.06 14.53
C GLU A 90 17.41 28.25 14.91
N ILE A 91 16.55 28.40 13.90
CA ILE A 91 15.10 28.48 14.02
C ILE A 91 14.57 27.08 14.27
N TYR A 92 13.77 26.95 15.32
CA TYR A 92 13.03 25.74 15.63
C TYR A 92 11.55 25.97 15.33
N VAL A 93 10.97 25.07 14.53
CA VAL A 93 9.54 25.04 14.25
C VAL A 93 8.99 23.71 14.72
N GLN A 94 7.88 23.73 15.43
CA GLN A 94 7.12 22.53 15.81
C GLN A 94 5.66 22.73 15.43
N MET A 95 4.99 21.69 14.94
CA MET A 95 3.57 21.73 14.65
C MET A 95 2.96 20.33 14.75
N LYS A 96 1.66 20.28 15.01
CA LYS A 96 0.87 19.04 14.87
C LYS A 96 0.20 19.02 13.50
N LEU A 97 0.32 17.89 12.82
CA LEU A 97 -0.30 17.63 11.53
C LEU A 97 -1.32 16.51 11.66
N GLN A 98 -2.48 16.71 11.04
CA GLN A 98 -3.47 15.66 10.81
C GLN A 98 -3.72 15.61 9.31
N CYS A 99 -3.45 14.46 8.71
CA CYS A 99 -3.49 14.31 7.26
C CYS A 99 -4.33 13.10 6.89
N VAL A 100 -5.13 13.25 5.83
CA VAL A 100 -5.66 12.10 5.07
C VAL A 100 -4.75 11.91 3.88
N MET A 101 -4.08 10.77 3.82
CA MET A 101 -3.06 10.45 2.83
C MET A 101 -3.62 9.47 1.80
N LYS A 102 -3.40 9.74 0.52
CA LYS A 102 -3.64 8.75 -0.54
C LYS A 102 -2.52 7.71 -0.54
N ASP A 103 -2.87 6.44 -0.71
CA ASP A 103 -1.90 5.36 -0.88
C ASP A 103 -2.46 4.23 -1.75
N ASN A 104 -1.60 3.32 -2.19
CA ASN A 104 -2.00 2.13 -2.92
C ASN A 104 -1.77 0.87 -2.08
N TRP A 105 -2.76 0.00 -2.04
CA TRP A 105 -2.77 -1.18 -1.20
C TRP A 105 -2.36 -2.44 -1.95
N LYS A 106 -1.55 -3.28 -1.29
CA LYS A 106 -1.23 -4.62 -1.78
C LYS A 106 -2.31 -5.59 -1.28
N ILE A 107 -3.23 -5.99 -2.14
CA ILE A 107 -4.39 -6.81 -1.72
C ILE A 107 -4.33 -8.27 -2.18
N SER A 108 -3.26 -8.69 -2.85
CA SER A 108 -3.14 -10.04 -3.42
C SER A 108 -3.36 -11.14 -2.37
N ASN A 109 -2.82 -10.94 -1.16
CA ASN A 109 -2.88 -11.92 -0.07
C ASN A 109 -3.94 -11.58 0.98
N PHE A 110 -4.82 -10.60 0.71
CA PHE A 110 -5.83 -10.19 1.68
C PHE A 110 -6.65 -11.41 2.18
N PRO A 111 -6.87 -11.56 3.51
CA PRO A 111 -6.55 -10.64 4.61
C PRO A 111 -5.17 -10.84 5.25
N PHE A 112 -4.33 -11.72 4.73
CA PHE A 112 -2.97 -11.97 5.22
C PHE A 112 -1.98 -10.94 4.64
N ASP A 113 -2.32 -9.66 4.71
CA ASP A 113 -1.57 -8.60 4.03
C ASP A 113 -0.66 -7.80 4.96
N ARG A 114 0.45 -7.33 4.36
CA ARG A 114 1.37 -6.34 4.91
C ARG A 114 1.33 -5.08 4.05
N GLN A 115 1.19 -3.93 4.71
CA GLN A 115 1.15 -2.62 4.05
C GLN A 115 2.32 -1.74 4.48
N THR A 116 2.62 -0.74 3.65
CA THR A 116 3.61 0.29 3.96
C THR A 116 2.95 1.64 3.80
N LEU A 117 2.69 2.32 4.91
CA LEU A 117 2.15 3.67 4.95
C LEU A 117 3.27 4.67 4.69
N ARG A 118 3.02 5.60 3.77
CA ARG A 118 4.03 6.57 3.31
C ARG A 118 3.60 7.99 3.64
N PHE A 119 4.43 8.69 4.40
CA PHE A 119 4.29 10.12 4.64
C PHE A 119 5.58 10.80 4.16
N SER A 120 5.44 11.96 3.53
CA SER A 120 6.59 12.73 3.08
C SER A 120 6.31 14.22 3.18
N ILE A 121 7.38 15.00 3.33
CA ILE A 121 7.34 16.44 3.24
C ILE A 121 8.37 16.96 2.24
N GLU A 122 8.01 18.05 1.59
CA GLU A 122 8.83 18.82 0.65
C GLU A 122 8.74 20.32 1.01
N ASN A 123 9.66 21.11 0.48
CA ASN A 123 9.50 22.57 0.48
C ASN A 123 8.91 22.99 -0.88
N SER A 124 7.82 23.75 -0.89
CA SER A 124 7.15 24.13 -2.13
C SER A 124 7.88 25.21 -2.93
N GLN A 125 8.81 25.94 -2.32
CA GLN A 125 9.49 27.09 -2.93
C GLN A 125 10.96 26.79 -3.26
N PHE A 126 11.68 26.10 -2.39
CA PHE A 126 13.12 25.89 -2.50
C PHE A 126 13.46 24.48 -2.95
N ASP A 127 14.24 24.38 -4.02
CA ASP A 127 14.71 23.12 -4.57
C ASP A 127 15.85 22.50 -3.74
N SER A 128 16.30 21.31 -4.14
CA SER A 128 17.39 20.56 -3.50
C SER A 128 18.76 21.23 -3.58
N LYS A 129 18.95 22.25 -4.44
CA LYS A 129 20.18 23.05 -4.51
C LYS A 129 20.20 24.11 -3.42
N ALA A 130 19.04 24.60 -3.00
CA ALA A 130 18.92 25.54 -1.89
C ALA A 130 18.81 24.84 -0.52
N LEU A 131 18.09 23.71 -0.45
CA LEU A 131 17.67 23.10 0.81
C LEU A 131 17.71 21.57 0.74
N VAL A 132 18.38 20.94 1.71
CA VAL A 132 18.37 19.48 1.90
C VAL A 132 17.89 19.09 3.29
N PHE A 133 17.06 18.05 3.36
CA PHE A 133 16.58 17.50 4.62
C PHE A 133 17.58 16.49 5.20
N VAL A 134 17.68 16.49 6.52
CA VAL A 134 18.41 15.48 7.30
C VAL A 134 17.48 14.95 8.40
N PRO A 135 17.29 13.62 8.52
CA PRO A 135 16.42 13.08 9.54
C PRO A 135 17.04 13.26 10.93
N ASP A 136 16.25 13.72 11.89
CA ASP A 136 16.53 13.65 13.32
C ASP A 136 16.14 12.25 13.80
N THR A 137 17.13 11.38 13.97
CA THR A 137 16.94 9.96 14.35
C THR A 137 17.04 9.73 15.86
N VAL A 138 17.00 10.80 16.66
CA VAL A 138 17.12 10.71 18.11
C VAL A 138 15.75 10.36 18.71
N GLY A 139 15.71 9.32 19.55
CA GLY A 139 14.52 8.91 20.28
C GLY A 139 13.55 8.04 19.47
N ALA A 140 12.34 7.86 20.01
CA ALA A 140 11.27 7.14 19.33
C ALA A 140 10.54 8.06 18.35
N HIS A 141 10.03 7.50 17.26
CA HIS A 141 9.33 8.24 16.20
C HIS A 141 7.82 7.94 16.14
N TYR A 142 7.31 7.16 17.07
CA TYR A 142 5.88 6.87 17.23
C TYR A 142 5.57 6.46 18.68
N ASP A 143 4.33 6.68 19.13
CA ASP A 143 3.91 6.19 20.45
C ASP A 143 3.62 4.68 20.39
N ALA A 144 4.45 3.88 21.05
CA ALA A 144 4.30 2.42 21.10
C ALA A 144 2.99 1.97 21.79
N ARG A 145 2.32 2.87 22.52
CA ARG A 145 1.07 2.57 23.24
C ARG A 145 -0.18 2.84 22.41
N PHE A 146 -0.10 3.55 21.27
CA PHE A 146 -1.31 3.72 20.46
C PHE A 146 -1.59 2.44 19.68
N ALA A 147 -2.72 1.82 20.00
CA ALA A 147 -3.15 0.59 19.35
C ALA A 147 -3.70 0.92 17.95
N LEU A 148 -3.15 0.29 16.92
CA LEU A 148 -3.73 0.27 15.59
C LEU A 148 -4.67 -0.94 15.51
N ASN A 149 -5.97 -0.71 15.60
CA ASN A 149 -6.96 -1.80 15.68
C ASN A 149 -6.83 -2.78 14.51
N GLY A 150 -6.56 -4.05 14.82
CA GLY A 150 -6.43 -5.12 13.82
C GLY A 150 -5.11 -5.11 13.05
N TRP A 151 -4.10 -4.36 13.51
CA TRP A 151 -2.78 -4.28 12.88
C TRP A 151 -1.65 -4.28 13.90
N HIS A 152 -0.52 -4.82 13.49
CA HIS A 152 0.76 -4.72 14.18
C HIS A 152 1.69 -3.77 13.43
N ILE A 153 2.34 -2.87 14.16
CA ILE A 153 3.37 -1.99 13.59
C ILE A 153 4.69 -2.75 13.60
N ASP A 154 5.22 -3.05 12.41
CA ASP A 154 6.47 -3.80 12.23
C ASP A 154 7.70 -2.91 12.35
N SER A 155 7.64 -1.71 11.74
CA SER A 155 8.77 -0.79 11.69
C SER A 155 8.34 0.63 11.34
N CYS A 156 9.16 1.60 11.76
CA CYS A 156 9.05 3.01 11.42
C CYS A 156 10.42 3.50 10.95
N LEU A 157 10.55 3.82 9.66
CA LEU A 157 11.81 4.18 9.02
C LEU A 157 11.77 5.63 8.52
N LEU A 158 12.78 6.40 8.89
CA LEU A 158 13.01 7.76 8.39
C LEU A 158 14.09 7.74 7.33
N SER A 159 13.87 8.46 6.23
CA SER A 159 14.83 8.59 5.14
C SER A 159 14.70 9.94 4.46
N THR A 160 15.73 10.36 3.74
CA THR A 160 15.69 11.54 2.89
C THR A 160 16.12 11.17 1.47
N GLY A 161 15.80 12.03 0.52
CA GLY A 161 16.26 11.89 -0.86
C GLY A 161 15.59 12.94 -1.74
N ASN A 162 15.97 12.99 -3.01
CA ASN A 162 15.35 13.93 -3.93
C ASN A 162 14.07 13.36 -4.52
N ARG A 163 13.14 14.25 -4.85
CA ARG A 163 12.04 13.99 -5.76
C ARG A 163 12.25 14.78 -7.03
N VAL A 164 12.24 14.05 -8.13
CA VAL A 164 12.40 14.60 -9.47
C VAL A 164 11.03 14.95 -10.03
N TYR A 165 10.92 16.15 -10.58
CA TYR A 165 9.81 16.61 -11.39
C TYR A 165 10.36 16.87 -12.80
N GLU A 166 9.81 16.17 -13.80
CA GLU A 166 10.14 16.35 -15.23
C GLU A 166 9.44 17.62 -15.79
N THR A 167 9.56 18.72 -15.05
CA THR A 167 9.08 20.04 -15.41
C THR A 167 9.91 21.12 -14.72
N GLY A 168 10.12 22.24 -15.40
CA GLY A 168 10.70 23.45 -14.82
C GLY A 168 9.67 24.38 -14.19
N PHE A 169 8.39 23.98 -14.14
CA PHE A 169 7.27 24.82 -13.66
C PHE A 169 7.15 26.19 -14.34
N GLY A 170 7.59 26.30 -15.60
CA GLY A 170 7.59 27.55 -16.36
C GLY A 170 8.84 28.41 -16.16
N ASP A 171 9.85 27.93 -15.43
CA ASP A 171 11.15 28.60 -15.34
C ASP A 171 11.95 28.42 -16.65
N GLU A 172 11.98 29.47 -17.46
CA GLU A 172 12.72 29.53 -18.72
C GLU A 172 14.25 29.56 -18.53
N THR A 173 14.74 29.79 -17.31
CA THR A 173 16.18 29.82 -17.02
C THR A 173 16.80 28.42 -16.92
N LEU A 174 15.96 27.38 -16.76
CA LEU A 174 16.42 26.00 -16.68
C LEU A 174 16.76 25.45 -18.07
N ALA A 175 17.98 24.93 -18.24
CA ALA A 175 18.43 24.32 -19.48
C ALA A 175 17.60 23.09 -19.92
N LYS A 176 16.93 22.43 -18.96
CA LYS A 176 15.98 21.35 -19.18
C LYS A 176 14.78 21.55 -18.25
N PRO A 177 13.56 21.18 -18.66
CA PRO A 177 12.39 21.23 -17.79
C PRO A 177 12.49 20.12 -16.74
N HIS A 178 13.33 20.32 -15.73
CA HIS A 178 13.70 19.36 -14.70
C HIS A 178 13.99 20.08 -13.40
N SER A 179 13.24 19.74 -12.35
CA SER A 179 13.38 20.31 -11.02
C SER A 179 13.47 19.22 -9.97
N GLU A 180 14.38 19.38 -9.02
CA GLU A 180 14.59 18.40 -7.94
C GLU A 180 14.37 19.05 -6.59
N TYR A 181 13.42 18.52 -5.82
CA TYR A 181 13.15 18.97 -4.47
C TYR A 181 13.65 17.94 -3.46
N SER A 182 14.28 18.42 -2.39
CA SER A 182 14.61 17.54 -1.27
C SER A 182 13.33 17.08 -0.59
N ALA A 183 13.23 15.79 -0.30
CA ALA A 183 12.08 15.17 0.36
C ALA A 183 12.52 14.40 1.61
N PHE A 184 11.82 14.64 2.73
CA PHE A 184 11.89 13.79 3.92
C PHE A 184 10.76 12.77 3.85
N ARG A 185 11.05 11.51 4.21
CA ARG A 185 10.15 10.37 4.05
C ARG A 185 10.10 9.55 5.32
N LEU A 186 8.88 9.32 5.79
CA LEU A 186 8.51 8.36 6.82
C LEU A 186 7.83 7.16 6.15
N ARG A 187 8.33 5.95 6.44
CA ARG A 187 7.69 4.69 6.04
C ARG A 187 7.35 3.87 7.26
N MET A 188 6.07 3.57 7.44
CA MET A 188 5.61 2.67 8.50
C MET A 188 5.12 1.37 7.88
N SER A 189 5.76 0.26 8.25
CA SER A 189 5.31 -1.07 7.82
C SER A 189 4.35 -1.62 8.86
N ILE A 190 3.21 -2.12 8.41
CA ILE A 190 2.16 -2.70 9.26
C ILE A 190 1.71 -4.05 8.71
N THR A 191 1.42 -4.99 9.60
CA THR A 191 0.90 -6.32 9.26
C THR A 191 -0.46 -6.52 9.89
N ARG A 192 -1.43 -7.04 9.13
CA ARG A 192 -2.79 -7.24 9.63
C ARG A 192 -2.87 -8.41 10.61
N ASP A 193 -3.66 -8.28 11.66
CA ASP A 193 -4.17 -9.43 12.41
C ASP A 193 -5.24 -10.15 11.58
N ALA A 194 -4.78 -11.12 10.80
CA ALA A 194 -5.56 -11.72 9.73
C ALA A 194 -6.44 -12.89 10.18
N GLY A 195 -6.06 -13.63 11.24
CA GLY A 195 -6.65 -14.94 11.55
C GLY A 195 -8.15 -14.88 11.89
N GLY A 196 -8.51 -13.98 12.80
CA GLY A 196 -9.92 -13.77 13.17
C GLY A 196 -10.73 -13.14 12.03
N LEU A 197 -10.12 -12.26 11.24
CA LEU A 197 -10.76 -11.62 10.09
C LEU A 197 -11.05 -12.63 8.97
N PHE A 198 -10.09 -13.50 8.67
CA PHE A 198 -10.24 -14.56 7.68
C PHE A 198 -11.47 -15.41 7.96
N TRP A 199 -11.57 -15.99 9.16
CA TRP A 199 -12.72 -16.83 9.49
C TRP A 199 -14.04 -16.05 9.45
N LYS A 200 -14.07 -14.79 9.90
CA LYS A 200 -15.28 -13.96 9.81
C LYS A 200 -15.73 -13.72 8.37
N MET A 201 -14.79 -13.54 7.43
CA MET A 201 -15.12 -13.22 6.03
C MET A 201 -15.49 -14.47 5.21
N PHE A 202 -14.76 -15.57 5.40
CA PHE A 202 -14.88 -16.76 4.55
C PHE A 202 -15.77 -17.87 5.14
N LEU A 203 -16.24 -17.75 6.39
CA LEU A 203 -17.11 -18.76 7.00
C LEU A 203 -18.36 -19.03 6.15
N GLY A 204 -19.00 -17.99 5.61
CA GLY A 204 -20.18 -18.13 4.76
C GLY A 204 -19.91 -18.97 3.50
N MET A 205 -18.80 -18.71 2.81
CA MET A 205 -18.36 -19.49 1.66
C MET A 205 -18.15 -20.97 2.01
N TYR A 206 -17.46 -21.26 3.13
CA TYR A 206 -17.20 -22.64 3.54
C TYR A 206 -18.47 -23.39 3.96
N ILE A 207 -19.40 -22.72 4.64
CA ILE A 207 -20.70 -23.30 4.97
C ILE A 207 -21.51 -23.59 3.70
N ALA A 208 -21.50 -22.69 2.72
CA ALA A 208 -22.16 -22.92 1.43
C ALA A 208 -21.56 -24.13 0.69
N PHE A 209 -20.23 -24.29 0.68
CA PHE A 209 -19.61 -25.50 0.14
C PHE A 209 -20.10 -26.77 0.85
N LEU A 210 -20.15 -26.77 2.19
CA LEU A 210 -20.61 -27.93 2.96
C LEU A 210 -22.09 -28.26 2.67
N ILE A 211 -22.94 -27.26 2.48
CA ILE A 211 -24.35 -27.46 2.10
C ILE A 211 -24.45 -28.12 0.72
N ALA A 212 -23.69 -27.65 -0.27
CA ALA A 212 -23.62 -28.30 -1.58
C ALA A 212 -23.07 -29.73 -1.46
N TYR A 213 -22.04 -29.93 -0.65
CA TYR A 213 -21.40 -31.22 -0.42
C TYR A 213 -22.35 -32.29 0.14
N VAL A 214 -23.28 -31.90 1.02
CA VAL A 214 -24.30 -32.80 1.59
C VAL A 214 -25.18 -33.45 0.49
N CYS A 215 -25.28 -32.85 -0.70
CA CYS A 215 -26.05 -33.41 -1.81
C CYS A 215 -25.65 -34.84 -2.20
N PHE A 216 -24.38 -35.21 -2.04
CA PHE A 216 -23.93 -36.58 -2.34
C PHE A 216 -24.53 -37.65 -1.43
N TYR A 217 -24.99 -37.26 -0.24
CA TYR A 217 -25.55 -38.17 0.76
C TYR A 217 -27.08 -38.24 0.72
N ILE A 218 -27.72 -37.42 -0.11
CA ILE A 218 -29.17 -37.44 -0.32
C ILE A 218 -29.53 -38.58 -1.27
N HIS A 219 -30.61 -39.31 -0.94
CA HIS A 219 -31.08 -40.44 -1.73
C HIS A 219 -31.41 -40.05 -3.18
N SER A 220 -31.34 -41.02 -4.10
CA SER A 220 -31.59 -40.83 -5.53
C SER A 220 -32.98 -40.29 -5.88
N ASP A 221 -33.93 -40.40 -4.96
CA ASP A 221 -35.31 -39.97 -5.15
C ASP A 221 -35.49 -38.48 -4.79
N GLY A 222 -34.51 -37.88 -4.11
CA GLY A 222 -34.49 -36.46 -3.71
C GLY A 222 -33.71 -35.56 -4.66
N MET A 223 -33.81 -35.77 -5.98
CA MET A 223 -32.99 -35.04 -6.97
C MET A 223 -33.26 -33.53 -6.96
N ASP A 224 -34.50 -33.12 -6.75
CA ASP A 224 -34.87 -31.71 -6.61
C ASP A 224 -34.14 -31.05 -5.44
N SER A 225 -34.02 -31.77 -4.31
CA SER A 225 -33.25 -31.29 -3.16
C SER A 225 -31.75 -31.19 -3.47
N ARG A 226 -31.17 -32.15 -4.20
CA ARG A 226 -29.75 -32.11 -4.59
C ARG A 226 -29.42 -30.91 -5.47
N PHE A 227 -30.26 -30.63 -6.48
CA PHE A 227 -30.09 -29.44 -7.30
C PHE A 227 -30.37 -28.16 -6.51
N GLY A 228 -31.45 -28.13 -5.71
CA GLY A 228 -31.83 -26.97 -4.91
C GLY A 228 -30.75 -26.52 -3.92
N LEU A 229 -30.17 -27.45 -3.15
CA LEU A 229 -29.08 -27.15 -2.22
C LEU A 229 -27.82 -26.65 -2.94
N SER A 230 -27.47 -27.26 -4.09
CA SER A 230 -26.29 -26.86 -4.86
C SER A 230 -26.45 -25.46 -5.47
N VAL A 231 -27.63 -25.16 -6.05
CA VAL A 231 -27.94 -23.84 -6.61
C VAL A 231 -27.99 -22.78 -5.51
N GLY A 232 -28.64 -23.06 -4.38
CA GLY A 232 -28.66 -22.15 -3.23
C GLY A 232 -27.25 -21.84 -2.70
N SER A 233 -26.38 -22.84 -2.67
CA SER A 233 -24.98 -22.67 -2.26
C SER A 233 -24.19 -21.81 -3.24
N LEU A 234 -24.42 -21.95 -4.55
CA LEU A 234 -23.79 -21.11 -5.56
C LEU A 234 -24.10 -19.63 -5.34
N PHE A 235 -25.36 -19.29 -5.11
CA PHE A 235 -25.78 -17.91 -4.83
C PHE A 235 -25.22 -17.40 -3.50
N ALA A 236 -25.16 -18.25 -2.47
CA ALA A 236 -24.57 -17.87 -1.18
C ALA A 236 -23.08 -17.51 -1.31
N VAL A 237 -22.30 -18.26 -2.08
CA VAL A 237 -20.88 -17.96 -2.33
C VAL A 237 -20.71 -16.66 -3.12
N ILE A 238 -21.53 -16.45 -4.16
CA ILE A 238 -21.50 -15.20 -4.94
C ILE A 238 -21.84 -14.01 -4.03
N GLY A 239 -22.88 -14.11 -3.20
CA GLY A 239 -23.26 -13.08 -2.25
C GLY A 239 -22.16 -12.78 -1.23
N ASN A 240 -21.50 -13.82 -0.69
CA ASN A 240 -20.35 -13.65 0.20
C ASN A 240 -19.19 -12.92 -0.50
N LYS A 241 -18.90 -13.25 -1.77
CA LYS A 241 -17.87 -12.55 -2.56
C LYS A 241 -18.17 -11.06 -2.70
N TYR A 242 -19.40 -10.70 -3.08
CA TYR A 242 -19.80 -9.30 -3.27
C TYR A 242 -19.60 -8.45 -1.99
N ILE A 243 -19.89 -9.02 -0.83
CA ILE A 243 -19.67 -8.35 0.46
C ILE A 243 -18.18 -8.04 0.64
N ILE A 244 -17.31 -9.00 0.35
CA ILE A 244 -15.85 -8.81 0.50
C ILE A 244 -15.32 -7.80 -0.53
N ASP A 245 -15.71 -7.92 -1.80
CA ASP A 245 -15.29 -7.02 -2.88
C ASP A 245 -15.72 -5.57 -2.63
N SER A 246 -16.84 -5.35 -1.94
CA SER A 246 -17.31 -4.00 -1.58
C SER A 246 -16.35 -3.27 -0.64
N SER A 247 -15.55 -4.00 0.12
CA SER A 247 -14.56 -3.48 1.07
C SER A 247 -13.15 -3.33 0.48
N LEU A 248 -12.92 -3.84 -0.73
CA LEU A 248 -11.61 -3.85 -1.38
C LEU A 248 -11.56 -2.88 -2.56
N PRO A 249 -10.38 -2.31 -2.88
CA PRO A 249 -10.21 -1.54 -4.10
C PRO A 249 -10.31 -2.47 -5.31
N GLU A 250 -10.66 -1.90 -6.45
CA GLU A 250 -10.58 -2.62 -7.72
C GLU A 250 -9.13 -3.01 -8.00
N SER A 251 -8.95 -4.26 -8.44
CA SER A 251 -7.67 -4.85 -8.81
C SER A 251 -7.81 -5.55 -10.15
N THR A 252 -6.77 -5.43 -10.98
CA THR A 252 -6.63 -6.18 -12.24
C THR A 252 -5.97 -7.54 -12.04
N SER A 253 -5.45 -7.80 -10.84
CA SER A 253 -4.80 -9.06 -10.45
C SER A 253 -5.74 -9.94 -9.60
N PHE A 254 -5.60 -11.26 -9.74
CA PHE A 254 -6.32 -12.23 -8.91
C PHE A 254 -5.84 -12.16 -7.46
N THR A 255 -6.78 -11.97 -6.55
CA THR A 255 -6.53 -12.01 -5.11
C THR A 255 -6.77 -13.41 -4.54
N LEU A 256 -6.36 -13.63 -3.30
CA LEU A 256 -6.73 -14.81 -2.54
C LEU A 256 -8.27 -14.93 -2.43
N VAL A 257 -8.97 -13.81 -2.23
CA VAL A 257 -10.44 -13.78 -2.20
C VAL A 257 -11.01 -14.37 -3.50
N ASP A 258 -10.54 -13.89 -4.65
CA ASP A 258 -10.99 -14.38 -5.96
C ASP A 258 -10.68 -15.87 -6.15
N THR A 259 -9.49 -16.28 -5.72
CA THR A 259 -9.02 -17.66 -5.86
C THR A 259 -9.86 -18.63 -5.03
N LEU A 260 -10.11 -18.32 -3.75
CA LEU A 260 -10.90 -19.19 -2.86
C LEU A 260 -12.38 -19.24 -3.27
N HIS A 261 -12.97 -18.10 -3.64
CA HIS A 261 -14.35 -18.07 -4.13
C HIS A 261 -14.47 -18.80 -5.47
N GLY A 262 -13.55 -18.55 -6.41
CA GLY A 262 -13.51 -19.24 -7.70
C GLY A 262 -13.37 -20.75 -7.55
N LEU A 263 -12.47 -21.21 -6.68
CA LEU A 263 -12.31 -22.63 -6.34
C LEU A 263 -13.60 -23.22 -5.77
N THR A 264 -14.28 -22.49 -4.89
CA THR A 264 -15.54 -22.92 -4.27
C THR A 264 -16.68 -23.01 -5.28
N LEU A 265 -16.84 -21.99 -6.12
CA LEU A 265 -17.83 -21.97 -7.19
C LEU A 265 -17.57 -23.12 -8.19
N PHE A 266 -16.31 -23.36 -8.54
CA PHE A 266 -15.95 -24.47 -9.42
C PHE A 266 -16.24 -25.83 -8.77
N ALA A 267 -15.96 -26.00 -7.48
CA ALA A 267 -16.31 -27.21 -6.74
C ALA A 267 -17.83 -27.44 -6.71
N ILE A 268 -18.63 -26.40 -6.46
CA ILE A 268 -20.10 -26.48 -6.51
C ILE A 268 -20.59 -26.85 -7.92
N PHE A 269 -19.99 -26.26 -8.97
CA PHE A 269 -20.29 -26.62 -10.35
C PHE A 269 -20.02 -28.11 -10.64
N LEU A 270 -18.90 -28.66 -10.15
CA LEU A 270 -18.61 -30.09 -10.25
C LEU A 270 -19.65 -30.94 -9.50
N ILE A 271 -20.12 -30.51 -8.33
CA ILE A 271 -21.18 -31.20 -7.57
C ILE A 271 -22.50 -31.23 -8.37
N ILE A 272 -22.88 -30.12 -9.00
CA ILE A 272 -24.08 -30.04 -9.84
C ILE A 272 -23.97 -31.00 -11.04
N THR A 273 -22.80 -31.00 -11.70
CA THR A 273 -22.55 -31.87 -12.85
C THR A 273 -22.53 -33.35 -12.45
N ALA A 274 -21.92 -33.68 -11.32
CA ALA A 274 -21.93 -35.02 -10.75
C ALA A 274 -23.37 -35.47 -10.39
N THR A 275 -24.18 -34.57 -9.84
CA THR A 275 -25.60 -34.84 -9.55
C THR A 275 -26.39 -35.12 -10.83
N ALA A 276 -26.16 -34.35 -11.90
CA ALA A 276 -26.77 -34.60 -13.20
C ALA A 276 -26.36 -35.95 -13.81
N TYR A 277 -25.09 -36.34 -13.65
CA TYR A 277 -24.63 -37.65 -14.08
C TYR A 277 -25.21 -38.79 -13.24
N SER A 278 -25.31 -38.63 -11.92
CA SER A 278 -25.97 -39.58 -11.03
C SER A 278 -27.44 -39.79 -11.44
N LEU A 279 -28.17 -38.72 -11.79
CA LEU A 279 -29.52 -38.80 -12.33
C LEU A 279 -29.60 -39.62 -13.63
N LEU A 280 -28.63 -39.48 -14.54
CA LEU A 280 -28.59 -40.29 -15.77
C LEU A 280 -28.43 -41.79 -15.45
N LEU A 281 -27.59 -42.15 -14.48
CA LEU A 281 -27.41 -43.54 -14.04
C LEU A 281 -28.68 -44.09 -13.36
N VAL A 282 -29.35 -43.27 -12.54
CA VAL A 282 -30.62 -43.63 -11.90
C VAL A 282 -31.69 -43.89 -12.98
N LYS A 283 -31.81 -43.02 -13.99
CA LYS A 283 -32.75 -43.22 -15.11
C LYS A 283 -32.47 -44.47 -15.96
N ARG A 284 -31.24 -44.99 -15.92
CA ARG A 284 -30.85 -46.26 -16.56
C ARG A 284 -31.06 -47.49 -15.67
N ASN A 285 -31.72 -47.34 -14.51
CA ASN A 285 -31.87 -48.37 -13.48
C ASN A 285 -30.54 -48.88 -12.89
N GLU A 286 -29.46 -48.10 -12.97
CA GLU A 286 -28.13 -48.46 -12.48
C GLU A 286 -27.85 -47.93 -11.06
N LEU A 287 -28.78 -48.12 -10.12
CA LEU A 287 -28.76 -47.50 -8.77
C LEU A 287 -27.46 -47.76 -7.98
N ARG A 288 -26.92 -48.98 -8.05
CA ARG A 288 -25.64 -49.33 -7.37
C ARG A 288 -24.47 -48.53 -7.94
N LYS A 289 -24.43 -48.33 -9.26
CA LYS A 289 -23.38 -47.54 -9.92
C LYS A 289 -23.52 -46.06 -9.57
N ALA A 290 -24.75 -45.52 -9.56
CA ALA A 290 -25.03 -44.15 -9.13
C ALA A 290 -24.53 -43.88 -7.71
N ARG A 291 -24.90 -44.72 -6.73
CA ARG A 291 -24.45 -44.58 -5.34
C ARG A 291 -22.92 -44.69 -5.20
N ARG A 292 -22.31 -45.64 -5.90
CA ARG A 292 -20.84 -45.79 -5.89
C ARG A 292 -20.15 -44.55 -6.47
N PHE A 293 -20.67 -44.03 -7.58
CA PHE A 293 -20.18 -42.80 -8.20
C PHE A 293 -20.29 -41.60 -7.25
N ASP A 294 -21.45 -41.41 -6.62
CA ASP A 294 -21.69 -40.31 -5.67
C ASP A 294 -20.69 -40.36 -4.50
N MET A 295 -20.50 -41.53 -3.89
CA MET A 295 -19.57 -41.67 -2.75
C MET A 295 -18.11 -41.44 -3.14
N ILE A 296 -17.68 -41.96 -4.28
CA ILE A 296 -16.31 -41.72 -4.78
C ILE A 296 -16.11 -40.24 -5.09
N THR A 297 -17.05 -39.63 -5.82
CA THR A 297 -16.98 -38.22 -6.20
C THR A 297 -16.98 -37.32 -4.98
N ALA A 298 -17.79 -37.62 -3.95
CA ALA A 298 -17.79 -36.90 -2.69
C ALA A 298 -16.39 -36.88 -2.06
N GLN A 299 -15.75 -38.04 -1.92
CA GLN A 299 -14.41 -38.10 -1.31
C GLN A 299 -13.36 -37.37 -2.15
N VAL A 300 -13.39 -37.52 -3.48
CA VAL A 300 -12.46 -36.84 -4.39
C VAL A 300 -12.63 -35.32 -4.31
N VAL A 301 -13.86 -34.81 -4.42
CA VAL A 301 -14.15 -33.37 -4.37
C VAL A 301 -13.73 -32.80 -3.02
N LEU A 302 -14.02 -33.47 -1.91
CA LEU A 302 -13.65 -33.01 -0.58
C LEU A 302 -12.12 -32.92 -0.41
N VAL A 303 -11.39 -33.99 -0.76
CA VAL A 303 -9.92 -34.03 -0.60
C VAL A 303 -9.26 -32.96 -1.48
N VAL A 304 -9.66 -32.86 -2.74
CA VAL A 304 -9.12 -31.85 -3.67
C VAL A 304 -9.42 -30.44 -3.17
N TYR A 305 -10.65 -30.19 -2.72
CA TYR A 305 -11.06 -28.88 -2.23
C TYR A 305 -10.28 -28.47 -0.98
N LEU A 306 -10.13 -29.37 0.00
CA LEU A 306 -9.37 -29.10 1.22
C LEU A 306 -7.88 -28.89 0.92
N ALA A 307 -7.28 -29.72 0.05
CA ALA A 307 -5.88 -29.59 -0.34
C ALA A 307 -5.62 -28.26 -1.06
N ALA A 308 -6.46 -27.90 -2.04
CA ALA A 308 -6.31 -26.66 -2.78
C ALA A 308 -6.50 -25.42 -1.87
N ASN A 309 -7.52 -25.41 -1.01
CA ASN A 309 -7.70 -24.34 -0.03
C ASN A 309 -6.49 -24.22 0.92
N GLY A 310 -6.06 -25.35 1.50
CA GLY A 310 -4.90 -25.38 2.38
C GLY A 310 -3.63 -24.84 1.73
N TYR A 311 -3.39 -25.20 0.47
CA TYR A 311 -2.26 -24.70 -0.31
C TYR A 311 -2.31 -23.18 -0.53
N PHE A 312 -3.43 -22.64 -1.01
CA PHE A 312 -3.54 -21.21 -1.29
C PHE A 312 -3.50 -20.34 -0.03
N ILE A 313 -4.14 -20.80 1.06
CA ILE A 313 -4.09 -20.11 2.35
C ILE A 313 -2.67 -20.13 2.92
N TRP A 314 -2.00 -21.27 2.88
CA TRP A 314 -0.61 -21.39 3.32
C TRP A 314 0.33 -20.48 2.52
N GLN A 315 0.17 -20.45 1.19
CA GLN A 315 0.95 -19.59 0.31
C GLN A 315 0.74 -18.11 0.66
N ALA A 316 -0.51 -17.69 0.83
CA ALA A 316 -0.83 -16.30 1.17
C ALA A 316 -0.32 -15.90 2.56
N SER A 317 -0.40 -16.79 3.56
CA SER A 317 0.08 -16.51 4.92
C SER A 317 1.61 -16.32 5.02
N ARG A 318 2.37 -16.71 4.01
CA ARG A 318 3.83 -16.58 3.96
C ARG A 318 4.34 -15.36 3.19
N GLY A 319 3.50 -14.75 2.36
CA GLY A 319 3.89 -13.64 1.48
C GLY A 319 3.46 -12.30 2.05
#